data_AF-A0A1S9I2W4-F1
#
_entry.id   AF-A0A1S9I2W4-F1
#
_cell.length_a   1.000
_cell.length_b   1.000
_cell.length_c   1.000
_cell.angle_alpha   90.00
_cell.angle_beta   90.00
_cell.angle_gamma   90.00
#
_symmetry.space_group_name_H-M   'P 1'
#
loop_
_entity.id
_entity.type
_entity.pdbx_description
1 polymer ?
#
loop_
_entity_poly.entity_id
_entity_poly.type
_entity_poly.pdbx_seq_one_letter_code
_entity_poly.pdbx_strand_id
1 'polypeptide(L)'
;MLSVNISKFNAISLEDTLNYTLYSKKLEKTVAGIARYAIKCLNEKLKKENISEDKVAEFYLAKCLLSISANSVWIQCSNKYKLDEDYLYVMLKKYYYQYTNIFFM
;
A
#
# COMPACT_ATOMS: atom_id res chain seq x y z
N MET A 1 11.56 -2.43 -9.90
CA MET A 1 10.57 -3.49 -10.24
C MET A 1 9.64 -3.62 -9.05
N LEU A 2 8.32 -3.68 -9.26
CA LEU A 2 7.38 -3.92 -8.16
C LEU A 2 7.25 -5.43 -7.93
N SER A 3 7.33 -5.85 -6.69
CA SER A 3 7.18 -7.23 -6.24
C SER A 3 6.22 -7.28 -5.04
N VAL A 4 5.74 -8.46 -4.68
CA VAL A 4 5.01 -8.67 -3.42
C VAL A 4 5.99 -9.17 -2.38
N ASN A 5 6.31 -8.36 -1.38
CA ASN A 5 7.24 -8.70 -0.30
C ASN A 5 6.61 -8.36 1.05
N ILE A 6 6.02 -9.38 1.69
CA ILE A 6 5.29 -9.23 2.95
C ILE A 6 6.25 -8.84 4.09
N SER A 7 7.42 -9.45 4.18
CA SER A 7 8.42 -9.16 5.22
C SER A 7 8.85 -7.70 5.18
N LYS A 8 9.13 -7.16 3.99
CA LYS A 8 9.48 -5.75 3.80
C LYS A 8 8.33 -4.82 4.17
N PHE A 9 7.09 -5.17 3.79
CA PHE A 9 5.93 -4.38 4.14
C PHE A 9 5.61 -4.40 5.64
N ASN A 10 5.84 -5.52 6.31
CA ASN A 10 5.64 -5.65 7.75
C ASN A 10 6.72 -4.93 8.56
N ALA A 11 7.95 -4.84 8.03
CA ALA A 11 9.04 -4.11 8.66
C ALA A 11 8.88 -2.56 8.66
N ILE A 12 7.91 -2.01 7.92
CA ILE A 12 7.68 -0.56 7.87
C ILE A 12 6.96 -0.10 9.14
N SER A 13 7.64 0.74 9.92
CA SER A 13 7.12 1.24 11.19
C SER A 13 6.06 2.32 10.97
N LEU A 14 5.32 2.66 12.03
CA LEU A 14 4.42 3.81 11.97
C LEU A 14 5.20 5.11 11.72
N GLU A 15 6.36 5.28 12.35
CA GLU A 15 7.24 6.44 12.20
C GLU A 15 7.69 6.64 10.74
N ASP A 16 8.01 5.56 10.02
CA ASP A 16 8.32 5.62 8.59
C ASP A 16 7.17 6.23 7.79
N THR A 17 5.93 5.87 8.13
CA THR A 17 4.72 6.37 7.46
C THR A 17 4.36 7.81 7.83
N LEU A 18 4.83 8.31 8.96
CA LEU A 18 4.63 9.69 9.40
C LEU A 18 5.67 10.65 8.80
N ASN A 19 6.90 10.16 8.56
CA ASN A 19 8.05 10.99 8.19
C ASN A 19 8.49 10.87 6.72
N TYR A 20 7.72 10.19 5.85
CA TYR A 20 8.06 10.13 4.42
C TYR A 20 7.82 11.46 3.68
N THR A 21 8.60 11.67 2.62
CA THR A 21 8.50 12.90 1.80
C THR A 21 7.34 12.83 0.82
N LEU A 22 6.41 13.78 0.88
CA LEU A 22 5.30 13.87 -0.08
C LEU A 22 5.74 14.56 -1.39
N TYR A 23 5.96 13.80 -2.45
CA TYR A 23 6.37 14.37 -3.76
C TYR A 23 5.21 14.87 -4.64
N SER A 24 4.01 14.31 -4.48
CA SER A 24 2.85 14.66 -5.32
C SER A 24 1.53 14.41 -4.62
N LYS A 25 0.75 15.47 -4.40
CA LYS A 25 -0.62 15.38 -3.86
C LYS A 25 -1.55 14.54 -4.75
N LYS A 26 -1.32 14.54 -6.07
CA LYS A 26 -2.10 13.71 -7.00
C LYS A 26 -1.79 12.24 -6.80
N LEU A 27 -0.50 11.90 -6.70
CA LEU A 27 -0.06 10.53 -6.43
C LEU A 27 -0.62 10.01 -5.10
N GLU A 28 -0.52 10.82 -4.05
CA GLU A 28 -1.05 10.53 -2.72
C GLU A 28 -2.53 10.16 -2.77
N LYS A 29 -3.36 11.00 -3.41
CA LYS A 29 -4.79 10.73 -3.56
C LYS A 29 -5.07 9.47 -4.37
N THR A 30 -4.29 9.22 -5.43
CA THR A 30 -4.43 8.01 -6.25
C THR A 30 -4.15 6.76 -5.44
N VAL A 31 -3.03 6.72 -4.69
CA VAL A 31 -2.67 5.57 -3.86
C VAL A 31 -3.68 5.39 -2.71
N ALA A 32 -4.14 6.47 -2.09
CA ALA A 32 -5.20 6.43 -1.06
C ALA A 32 -6.48 5.76 -1.58
N GLY A 33 -6.92 6.13 -2.78
CA GLY A 33 -8.11 5.57 -3.41
C GLY A 33 -7.97 4.08 -3.71
N ILE A 34 -6.81 3.67 -4.22
CA ILE A 34 -6.49 2.27 -4.50
C ILE A 34 -6.46 1.46 -3.20
N ALA A 35 -5.76 1.95 -2.18
CA ALA A 35 -5.67 1.30 -0.86
C ALA A 35 -7.04 1.12 -0.21
N ARG A 36 -7.88 2.17 -0.24
CA ARG A 36 -9.25 2.11 0.28
C ARG A 36 -10.07 1.03 -0.42
N TYR A 37 -9.96 0.94 -1.75
CA TYR A 37 -10.66 -0.09 -2.51
C TYR A 37 -10.14 -1.49 -2.18
N ALA A 38 -8.83 -1.67 -2.07
CA ALA A 38 -8.23 -2.94 -1.69
C ALA A 38 -8.71 -3.42 -0.31
N ILE A 39 -8.81 -2.50 0.67
CA ILE A 39 -9.31 -2.81 2.02
C ILE A 39 -10.80 -3.13 2.02
N LYS A 40 -11.60 -2.43 1.20
CA LYS A 40 -13.00 -2.80 0.99
C LYS A 40 -13.11 -4.26 0.51
N CYS A 41 -12.36 -4.64 -0.52
CA CYS A 41 -12.34 -6.02 -1.03
C CYS A 41 -11.85 -7.02 0.02
N LEU A 42 -10.83 -6.66 0.80
CA LEU A 42 -10.30 -7.48 1.88
C LEU A 42 -11.37 -7.74 2.95
N ASN A 43 -12.06 -6.69 3.40
CA ASN A 43 -13.13 -6.79 4.40
C ASN A 43 -14.30 -7.66 3.90
N GLU A 44 -14.65 -7.57 2.61
CA GLU A 44 -15.65 -8.46 2.00
C GLU A 44 -15.21 -9.93 2.00
N LYS A 45 -13.90 -10.17 1.85
CA LYS A 45 -13.31 -11.52 1.90
C LYS A 45 -13.27 -12.08 3.32
N LEU A 46 -12.83 -11.28 4.30
CA LEU A 46 -12.75 -11.66 5.72
C LEU A 46 -14.12 -12.01 6.34
N LYS A 47 -15.21 -11.47 5.80
CA LYS A 47 -16.58 -11.86 6.21
C LYS A 47 -16.94 -13.30 5.83
N LYS A 48 -16.25 -13.89 4.86
CA LYS A 48 -16.56 -15.22 4.30
C LYS A 48 -15.55 -16.28 4.70
N GLU A 49 -14.33 -15.86 5.00
CA GLU A 49 -13.17 -16.73 5.20
C GLU A 49 -12.36 -16.24 6.40
N ASN A 50 -11.89 -17.17 7.23
CA ASN A 50 -10.89 -16.84 8.23
C ASN A 50 -9.50 -16.92 7.57
N ILE A 51 -8.80 -15.80 7.50
CA ILE A 51 -7.56 -15.64 6.74
C ILE A 51 -6.44 -15.25 7.70
N SER A 52 -5.26 -15.87 7.58
CA SER A 52 -4.10 -15.50 8.39
C SER A 52 -3.59 -14.08 8.07
N GLU A 53 -2.89 -13.46 9.01
CA GLU A 53 -2.36 -12.09 8.86
C GLU A 53 -1.44 -11.95 7.65
N ASP A 54 -0.55 -12.92 7.40
CA ASP A 54 0.31 -12.93 6.20
C ASP A 54 -0.50 -12.92 4.92
N LYS A 55 -1.59 -13.70 4.87
CA LYS A 55 -2.49 -13.74 3.72
C LYS A 55 -3.32 -12.48 3.57
N VAL A 56 -3.60 -11.78 4.66
CA VAL A 56 -4.21 -10.44 4.65
C VAL A 56 -3.26 -9.42 4.01
N ALA A 57 -2.01 -9.38 4.46
CA ALA A 57 -0.98 -8.48 3.92
C ALA A 57 -0.68 -8.79 2.44
N GLU A 58 -0.52 -10.06 2.10
CA GLU A 58 -0.32 -10.54 0.72
C GLU A 58 -1.46 -10.07 -0.19
N PHE A 59 -2.71 -10.29 0.23
CA PHE A 59 -3.88 -9.90 -0.56
C PHE A 59 -3.94 -8.38 -0.78
N TYR A 60 -3.75 -7.61 0.29
CA TYR A 60 -3.77 -6.15 0.22
C TYR A 60 -2.69 -5.61 -0.73
N LEU A 61 -1.44 -6.09 -0.58
CA LEU A 61 -0.32 -5.70 -1.43
C LEU A 61 -0.56 -6.08 -2.88
N ALA A 62 -0.91 -7.34 -3.16
CA ALA A 62 -1.14 -7.80 -4.53
C ALA A 62 -2.22 -6.96 -5.23
N LYS A 63 -3.34 -6.67 -4.54
CA LYS A 63 -4.43 -5.87 -5.09
C LYS A 63 -3.99 -4.42 -5.38
N CYS A 64 -3.25 -3.81 -4.46
CA CYS A 64 -2.73 -2.46 -4.64
C CYS A 64 -1.72 -2.40 -5.79
N LEU A 65 -0.71 -3.27 -5.78
CA LEU A 65 0.39 -3.27 -6.75
C LEU A 65 -0.09 -3.55 -8.17
N LEU A 66 -1.04 -4.47 -8.35
CA LEU A 66 -1.69 -4.70 -9.65
C LEU A 66 -2.40 -3.45 -10.19
N SER A 67 -3.03 -2.68 -9.29
CA SER A 67 -3.72 -1.43 -9.69
C SER A 67 -2.73 -0.29 -9.98
N ILE A 68 -1.61 -0.26 -9.27
CA ILE A 68 -0.61 0.82 -9.34
C ILE A 68 0.36 0.62 -10.51
N SER A 69 0.73 -0.62 -10.81
CA SER A 69 1.73 -0.94 -11.84
C SER A 69 1.38 -0.41 -13.23
N ALA A 70 0.08 -0.34 -13.56
CA ALA A 70 -0.44 0.23 -14.81
C ALA A 70 -0.95 1.67 -14.66
N ASN A 71 -0.82 2.29 -13.48
CA ASN A 71 -1.39 3.61 -13.23
C ASN A 71 -0.48 4.72 -13.78
N SER A 72 -1.02 5.57 -14.65
CA SER A 72 -0.27 6.66 -15.29
C SER A 72 0.29 7.69 -14.29
N VAL A 73 -0.40 7.96 -13.19
CA VAL A 73 0.08 8.89 -12.14
C VAL A 73 1.32 8.32 -11.45
N TRP A 74 1.31 7.02 -11.14
CA TRP A 74 2.48 6.33 -10.60
C TRP A 74 3.65 6.37 -11.56
N ILE A 75 3.46 5.92 -12.82
CA ILE A 75 4.52 5.86 -13.83
C ILE A 75 5.16 7.24 -14.06
N GLN A 76 4.36 8.30 -14.14
CA GLN A 76 4.88 9.66 -14.30
C GLN A 76 5.67 10.12 -13.07
N CYS A 77 5.15 9.88 -11.87
CA CYS A 77 5.79 10.33 -10.64
C CYS A 77 7.06 9.52 -10.31
N SER A 78 7.04 8.20 -10.53
CA SER A 78 8.20 7.34 -10.30
C SER A 78 9.36 7.71 -11.20
N ASN A 79 9.11 8.00 -12.48
CA ASN A 79 10.14 8.47 -13.40
C ASN A 79 10.64 9.87 -13.03
N LYS A 80 9.74 10.81 -12.71
CA LYS A 80 10.10 12.21 -12.42
C LYS A 80 10.90 12.36 -11.13
N TYR A 81 10.47 11.68 -10.06
CA TYR A 81 11.05 11.83 -8.73
C TYR A 81 11.95 10.65 -8.33
N LYS A 82 12.21 9.72 -9.25
CA LYS A 82 12.98 8.49 -9.02
C LYS A 82 12.42 7.66 -7.84
N LEU A 83 11.08 7.57 -7.76
CA LEU A 83 10.41 6.81 -6.70
C LEU A 83 10.54 5.32 -6.99
N ASP A 84 10.81 4.56 -5.94
CA ASP A 84 11.01 3.12 -5.98
C ASP A 84 9.90 2.36 -5.24
N GLU A 85 10.09 1.06 -5.13
CA GLU A 85 9.16 0.17 -4.42
C GLU A 85 9.05 0.54 -2.94
N ASP A 86 10.14 0.90 -2.29
CA ASP A 86 10.23 1.24 -0.86
C ASP A 86 9.36 2.45 -0.56
N TYR A 87 9.48 3.50 -1.37
CA TYR A 87 8.62 4.67 -1.29
C TYR A 87 7.13 4.29 -1.41
N LEU A 88 6.80 3.44 -2.38
CA LEU A 88 5.42 3.02 -2.59
C LEU A 88 4.88 2.20 -1.42
N TYR A 89 5.71 1.32 -0.86
CA TYR A 89 5.35 0.48 0.26
C TYR A 89 5.06 1.31 1.51
N VAL A 90 5.86 2.36 1.79
CA VAL A 90 5.60 3.27 2.91
C VAL A 90 4.24 3.97 2.73
N MET A 91 3.93 4.44 1.53
CA MET A 91 2.61 5.02 1.24
C MET A 91 1.48 4.01 1.43
N LEU A 92 1.64 2.78 0.94
CA LEU A 92 0.64 1.73 1.09
C LEU A 92 0.46 1.33 2.56
N LYS A 93 1.54 1.32 3.36
CA LYS A 93 1.49 1.00 4.79
C LYS A 93 0.77 2.09 5.57
N LYS A 94 1.03 3.36 5.27
CA LYS A 94 0.28 4.51 5.80
C LYS A 94 -1.23 4.33 5.65
N TYR A 95 -1.67 4.02 4.43
CA TYR A 95 -3.11 3.87 4.15
C TYR A 95 -3.68 2.57 4.70
N TYR A 96 -2.87 1.52 4.80
CA TYR A 96 -3.24 0.31 5.50
C TYR A 96 -3.58 0.63 6.97
N TYR A 97 -2.67 1.31 7.69
CA TYR A 97 -2.90 1.77 9.06
C TYR A 97 -4.13 2.66 9.17
N GLN A 98 -4.25 3.66 8.31
CA GLN A 98 -5.34 4.62 8.36
C GLN A 98 -6.74 3.99 8.18
N TYR A 99 -6.85 2.91 7.42
CA TYR A 99 -8.14 2.29 7.09
C TYR A 99 -8.44 1.01 7.86
N THR A 100 -7.43 0.34 8.42
CA THR A 100 -7.62 -0.85 9.26
C THR A 100 -7.55 -0.56 10.75
N ASN A 101 -6.91 0.54 11.16
CA ASN A 101 -6.48 0.82 12.54
C ASN A 101 -5.57 -0.27 13.14
N ILE A 102 -4.91 -1.08 12.30
CA ILE A 102 -4.02 -2.15 12.77
C ILE A 102 -2.57 -1.72 12.64
N PHE A 103 -1.95 -1.34 13.76
CA PHE A 103 -0.53 -1.03 13.86
C PHE A 103 0.20 -2.29 14.30
N PHE A 104 0.63 -3.11 13.34
CA PHE A 104 1.51 -4.24 13.68
C PHE A 104 2.89 -3.67 14.07
N MET A 105 3.32 -3.95 15.29
CA MET A 105 4.69 -3.74 15.79
C MET A 105 5.57 -4.94 15.47
#